data_AF-A0A534RRR9-F1
#
_entry.id   AF-A0A534RRR9-F1
#
_cell.length_a   1.000
_cell.length_b   1.000
_cell.length_c   1.000
_cell.angle_alpha   90.00
_cell.angle_beta   90.00
_cell.angle_gamma   90.00
#
_symmetry.space_group_name_H-M   'P 1'
#
loop_
_entity.id
_entity.type
_entity.pdbx_description
1 polymer ?
#
loop_
_entity_poly.entity_id
_entity_poly.type
_entity_poly.pdbx_seq_one_letter_code
_entity_poly.pdbx_strand_id
1 'polypeptide(L)'
;AEPFEYARALWFEEYGDTALATILSGRLFFQKVMSPRFFNRAADEAACQKVVKEELPPLFDYLESQLAAGDAIVGKRFSIGDIGIATQFVNFRHAGYTVDAKRWPKLAGYVAGVHARPSFKRLIEAETAFFGTAA
;
A
#
# COMPACT_ATOMS: atom_id res chain seq x y z
N ALA A 1 -6.09 -16.78 17.56
CA ALA A 1 -7.06 -16.59 16.45
C ALA A 1 -7.60 -17.95 16.09
N GLU A 2 -8.86 -18.06 15.64
CA GLU A 2 -9.35 -19.29 15.03
C GLU A 2 -8.41 -19.71 13.88
N PRO A 3 -8.12 -21.01 13.67
CA PRO A 3 -7.13 -21.45 12.67
C PRO A 3 -7.36 -20.86 11.27
N PHE A 4 -8.62 -20.68 10.88
CA PHE A 4 -8.99 -20.03 9.62
C PHE A 4 -8.59 -18.55 9.55
N GLU A 5 -8.86 -17.76 10.60
CA GLU A 5 -8.45 -16.36 10.66
C GLU A 5 -6.92 -16.22 10.61
N TYR A 6 -6.21 -17.13 11.28
CA TYR A 6 -4.75 -17.14 11.25
C TYR A 6 -4.22 -17.41 9.84
N ALA A 7 -4.73 -18.45 9.16
CA ALA A 7 -4.34 -18.75 7.78
C ALA A 7 -4.67 -17.58 6.83
N ARG A 8 -5.81 -16.91 7.02
CA ARG A 8 -6.15 -15.71 6.24
C ARG A 8 -5.21 -14.54 6.51
N ALA A 9 -4.79 -14.32 7.75
CA ALA A 9 -3.82 -13.27 8.06
C ALA A 9 -2.48 -13.51 7.37
N LEU A 10 -2.00 -14.77 7.34
CA LEU A 10 -0.80 -15.15 6.59
C LEU A 10 -0.97 -14.98 5.08
N TRP A 11 -2.13 -15.33 4.54
CA TRP A 11 -2.41 -15.08 3.13
C TRP A 11 -2.28 -13.60 2.74
N PHE A 12 -2.79 -12.68 3.56
CA PHE A 12 -2.67 -11.25 3.28
C PHE A 12 -1.27 -10.68 3.53
N GLU A 13 -0.51 -11.30 4.42
CA GLU A 13 0.89 -10.98 4.60
C GLU A 13 1.69 -11.33 3.33
N GLU A 14 1.55 -12.56 2.83
CA GLU A 14 2.15 -13.01 1.56
C GLU A 14 1.63 -12.21 0.35
N TYR A 15 0.34 -11.87 0.32
CA TYR A 15 -0.19 -11.03 -0.76
C TYR A 15 0.43 -9.62 -0.73
N GLY A 16 0.76 -9.13 0.47
CA GLY A 16 1.44 -7.88 0.69
C GLY A 16 2.88 -7.88 0.19
N ASP A 17 3.67 -8.89 0.56
CA ASP A 17 5.10 -8.97 0.22
C ASP A 17 5.39 -9.49 -1.20
N THR A 18 4.41 -10.11 -1.86
CA THR A 18 4.51 -10.53 -3.27
C THR A 18 3.80 -9.57 -4.22
N ALA A 19 2.47 -9.69 -4.36
CA ALA A 19 1.68 -9.03 -5.39
C ALA A 19 1.69 -7.51 -5.22
N LEU A 20 1.39 -7.01 -4.01
CA LEU A 20 1.38 -5.57 -3.76
C LEU A 20 2.78 -4.97 -3.77
N ALA A 21 3.76 -5.60 -3.12
CA ALA A 21 5.13 -5.11 -3.10
C ALA A 21 5.70 -4.97 -4.52
N THR A 22 5.44 -5.93 -5.40
CA THR A 22 5.88 -5.89 -6.80
C THR A 22 5.34 -4.64 -7.52
N ILE A 23 4.08 -4.27 -7.31
CA ILE A 23 3.47 -3.11 -7.96
C ILE A 23 3.84 -1.80 -7.27
N LEU A 24 3.47 -1.68 -6.00
CA LEU A 24 3.49 -0.40 -5.28
C LEU A 24 4.93 0.00 -4.95
N SER A 25 5.73 -0.94 -4.47
CA SER A 25 7.11 -0.68 -4.04
C SER A 25 8.10 -0.86 -5.18
N GLY A 26 8.06 -2.03 -5.85
CA GLY A 26 9.02 -2.41 -6.89
C GLY A 26 8.90 -1.64 -8.19
N ARG A 27 7.70 -1.13 -8.52
CA ARG A 27 7.48 -0.35 -9.74
C ARG A 27 7.22 1.12 -9.45
N LEU A 28 6.13 1.47 -8.77
CA LEU A 28 5.72 2.86 -8.62
C LEU A 28 6.68 3.65 -7.71
N PHE A 29 6.91 3.19 -6.48
CA PHE A 29 7.85 3.85 -5.57
C PHE A 29 9.29 3.82 -6.09
N PHE A 30 9.73 2.71 -6.70
CA PHE A 30 11.04 2.67 -7.32
C PHE A 30 11.20 3.76 -8.39
N GLN A 31 10.26 3.87 -9.33
CA GLN A 31 10.31 4.88 -10.38
C GLN A 31 10.22 6.31 -9.83
N LYS A 32 9.26 6.57 -8.93
CA LYS A 32 8.94 7.94 -8.47
C LYS A 32 9.87 8.46 -7.38
N VAL A 33 10.47 7.58 -6.58
CA VAL A 33 11.30 7.97 -5.42
C VAL A 33 12.73 7.47 -5.57
N MET A 34 12.91 6.16 -5.83
CA MET A 34 14.26 5.58 -5.82
C MET A 34 15.12 6.03 -7.02
N SER A 35 14.58 5.90 -8.24
CA SER A 35 15.25 6.29 -9.49
C SER A 35 15.82 7.71 -9.46
N PRO A 36 15.02 8.76 -9.16
CA PRO A 36 15.53 10.13 -9.16
C PRO A 36 16.48 10.41 -8.00
N ARG A 37 16.23 9.84 -6.82
CA ARG A 37 16.93 10.23 -5.60
C ARG A 37 18.25 9.49 -5.37
N PHE A 38 18.34 8.23 -5.81
CA PHE A 38 19.51 7.38 -5.54
C PHE A 38 20.24 6.92 -6.80
N PHE A 39 19.59 6.93 -7.97
CA PHE A 39 20.18 6.44 -9.21
C PHE A 39 20.40 7.52 -10.27
N ASN A 40 20.06 8.79 -9.99
CA ASN A 40 20.16 9.91 -10.92
C ASN A 40 19.45 9.63 -12.27
N ARG A 41 18.30 8.96 -12.21
CA ARG A 41 17.46 8.61 -13.37
C ARG A 41 16.09 9.23 -13.19
N ALA A 42 15.58 9.90 -14.22
CA ALA A 42 14.20 10.38 -14.21
C ALA A 42 13.23 9.19 -14.14
N ALA A 43 12.08 9.41 -13.49
CA ALA A 43 10.99 8.45 -13.48
C ALA A 43 10.45 8.23 -14.89
N ASP A 44 10.19 6.98 -15.26
CA ASP A 44 9.40 6.67 -16.46
C ASP A 44 7.91 6.85 -16.14
N GLU A 45 7.40 8.06 -16.37
CA GLU A 45 5.99 8.39 -16.12
C GLU A 45 5.05 7.53 -16.98
N ALA A 46 5.42 7.17 -18.20
CA ALA A 46 4.57 6.36 -19.07
C ALA A 46 4.42 4.94 -18.51
N ALA A 47 5.52 4.34 -18.04
CA ALA A 47 5.50 3.06 -17.34
C ALA A 47 4.66 3.13 -16.05
N CYS A 48 4.80 4.20 -15.26
CA CYS A 48 3.99 4.39 -14.05
C CYS A 48 2.49 4.49 -14.37
N GLN A 49 2.13 5.26 -15.40
CA GLN A 49 0.73 5.42 -15.84
C GLN A 49 0.14 4.10 -16.34
N LYS A 50 0.91 3.29 -17.07
CA LYS A 50 0.47 1.96 -17.47
C LYS A 50 0.14 1.10 -16.25
N VAL A 51 1.05 1.04 -15.27
CA VAL A 51 0.84 0.28 -14.03
C VAL A 51 -0.42 0.73 -13.31
N VAL A 52 -0.62 2.05 -13.13
CA VAL A 52 -1.80 2.59 -12.44
C VAL A 52 -3.11 2.26 -13.18
N LYS A 53 -3.11 2.30 -14.51
CA LYS A 53 -4.32 2.11 -15.31
C LYS A 53 -4.69 0.64 -15.54
N GLU A 54 -3.69 -0.24 -15.66
CA GLU A 54 -3.91 -1.60 -16.16
C GLU A 54 -3.64 -2.67 -15.11
N GLU A 55 -2.61 -2.49 -14.27
CA GLU A 55 -2.10 -3.58 -13.42
C GLU A 55 -2.49 -3.43 -11.95
N LEU A 56 -2.58 -2.20 -11.46
CA LEU A 56 -3.02 -1.88 -10.12
C LEU A 56 -4.51 -2.19 -9.86
N PRO A 57 -5.45 -1.93 -10.80
CA PRO A 57 -6.86 -2.06 -10.50
C PRO A 57 -7.31 -3.45 -10.05
N PRO A 58 -6.89 -4.58 -10.69
CA PRO A 58 -7.28 -5.91 -10.23
C PRO A 58 -6.85 -6.23 -8.79
N LEU A 59 -5.70 -5.72 -8.34
CA LEU A 59 -5.23 -5.92 -6.97
C LEU A 59 -6.11 -5.15 -5.97
N PHE A 60 -6.47 -3.92 -6.32
CA PHE A 60 -7.30 -3.08 -5.46
C PHE A 60 -8.75 -3.55 -5.47
N ASP A 61 -9.26 -4.03 -6.60
CA ASP A 61 -10.57 -4.69 -6.72
C ASP A 61 -10.63 -5.93 -5.81
N TYR A 62 -9.54 -6.72 -5.74
CA TYR A 62 -9.43 -7.84 -4.82
C TYR A 62 -9.49 -7.37 -3.36
N LEU A 63 -8.62 -6.46 -2.92
CA LEU A 63 -8.63 -5.97 -1.53
C LEU A 63 -9.96 -5.34 -1.14
N GLU A 64 -10.54 -4.53 -2.02
CA GLU A 64 -11.87 -3.94 -1.84
C GLU A 64 -12.92 -5.04 -1.63
N SER A 65 -12.87 -6.15 -2.36
CA SER A 65 -13.80 -7.28 -2.16
C SER A 65 -13.61 -7.97 -0.81
N GLN A 66 -12.38 -7.96 -0.25
CA GLN A 66 -12.05 -8.64 1.00
C GLN A 66 -12.35 -7.81 2.25
N LEU A 67 -12.30 -6.48 2.12
CA LEU A 67 -12.48 -5.58 3.24
C LEU A 67 -13.95 -5.48 3.66
N ALA A 68 -14.16 -5.45 4.97
CA ALA A 68 -15.38 -4.98 5.60
C ALA A 68 -15.17 -3.55 6.14
N ALA A 69 -16.19 -2.96 6.76
CA ALA A 69 -16.00 -1.70 7.48
C ALA A 69 -15.03 -1.90 8.67
N GLY A 70 -14.02 -1.03 8.79
CA GLY A 70 -13.03 -1.05 9.89
C GLY A 70 -11.59 -0.86 9.43
N ASP A 71 -10.66 -1.05 10.36
CA ASP A 71 -9.21 -0.89 10.20
C ASP A 71 -8.44 -2.23 10.27
N ALA A 72 -9.13 -3.34 9.98
CA ALA A 72 -8.54 -4.68 9.97
C ALA A 72 -9.05 -5.52 8.79
N ILE A 73 -8.13 -6.17 8.07
CA ILE A 73 -8.39 -7.03 6.90
C ILE A 73 -8.99 -8.40 7.29
N VAL A 74 -8.65 -8.91 8.48
CA VAL A 74 -9.16 -10.20 8.99
C VAL A 74 -9.67 -10.07 10.42
N GLY A 75 -10.83 -10.69 10.71
CA GLY A 75 -11.29 -10.95 12.08
C GLY A 75 -11.52 -9.71 12.95
N LYS A 76 -11.70 -8.52 12.35
CA LYS A 76 -11.84 -7.22 13.05
C LYS A 76 -10.70 -6.95 14.05
N ARG A 77 -9.51 -7.48 13.79
CA ARG A 77 -8.36 -7.39 14.69
C ARG A 77 -7.11 -7.13 13.87
N PHE A 78 -6.42 -6.04 14.19
CA PHE A 78 -5.13 -5.73 13.59
C PHE A 78 -4.12 -6.88 13.79
N SER A 79 -3.42 -7.24 12.73
CA SER A 79 -2.60 -8.45 12.62
C SER A 79 -1.43 -8.28 11.64
N ILE A 80 -0.66 -9.34 11.42
CA ILE A 80 0.45 -9.33 10.46
C ILE A 80 -0.03 -9.11 9.02
N GLY A 81 -1.21 -9.60 8.66
CA GLY A 81 -1.80 -9.34 7.34
C GLY A 81 -2.01 -7.84 7.11
N ASP A 82 -2.43 -7.11 8.14
CA ASP A 82 -2.60 -5.65 8.03
C ASP A 82 -1.28 -4.93 7.83
N ILE A 83 -0.24 -5.35 8.54
CA ILE A 83 1.11 -4.81 8.43
C ILE A 83 1.66 -5.05 7.01
N GLY A 84 1.55 -6.28 6.49
CA GLY A 84 2.01 -6.64 5.16
C GLY A 84 1.37 -5.80 4.07
N ILE A 85 0.05 -5.64 4.12
CA ILE A 85 -0.69 -4.80 3.16
C ILE A 85 -0.34 -3.32 3.33
N ALA A 86 -0.52 -2.76 4.53
CA ALA A 86 -0.46 -1.31 4.75
C ALA A 86 0.95 -0.71 4.55
N THR A 87 2.01 -1.50 4.76
CA THR A 87 3.39 -1.09 4.49
C THR A 87 3.59 -0.74 3.02
N GLN A 88 3.03 -1.51 2.09
CA GLN A 88 3.17 -1.21 0.66
C GLN A 88 2.44 0.08 0.27
N PHE A 89 1.33 0.40 0.94
CA PHE A 89 0.61 1.65 0.74
C PHE A 89 1.37 2.88 1.26
N VAL A 90 2.32 2.73 2.19
CA VAL A 90 3.21 3.82 2.59
C VAL A 90 4.10 4.23 1.42
N ASN A 91 4.73 3.26 0.75
CA ASN A 91 5.53 3.50 -0.46
C ASN A 91 4.68 4.09 -1.59
N PHE A 92 3.46 3.59 -1.79
CA PHE A 92 2.52 4.16 -2.75
C PHE A 92 2.22 5.65 -2.47
N ARG A 93 2.05 6.01 -1.20
CA ARG A 93 1.86 7.41 -0.77
C ARG A 93 3.11 8.25 -1.04
N HIS A 94 4.30 7.77 -0.68
CA HIS A 94 5.55 8.50 -0.94
C HIS A 94 5.83 8.68 -2.43
N ALA A 95 5.34 7.76 -3.27
CA ALA A 95 5.36 7.87 -4.73
C ALA A 95 4.38 8.90 -5.31
N GLY A 96 3.60 9.59 -4.46
CA GLY A 96 2.64 10.63 -4.85
C GLY A 96 1.25 10.10 -5.22
N TYR A 97 0.94 8.84 -4.90
CA TYR A 97 -0.36 8.25 -5.22
C TYR A 97 -1.23 8.04 -3.97
N THR A 98 -2.54 8.00 -4.19
CA THR A 98 -3.55 7.70 -3.17
C THR A 98 -4.57 6.71 -3.71
N VAL A 99 -5.23 5.96 -2.83
CA VAL A 99 -6.35 5.11 -3.22
C VAL A 99 -7.51 5.99 -3.69
N ASP A 100 -8.06 5.72 -4.88
CA ASP A 100 -9.26 6.42 -5.34
C ASP A 100 -10.48 5.97 -4.53
N ALA A 101 -10.88 6.81 -3.56
CA ALA A 101 -12.02 6.52 -2.69
C ALA A 101 -13.37 6.46 -3.43
N LYS A 102 -13.47 6.98 -4.67
CA LYS A 102 -14.70 6.83 -5.47
C LYS A 102 -14.83 5.42 -6.03
N ARG A 103 -13.71 4.74 -6.28
CA ARG A 103 -13.68 3.38 -6.82
C ARG A 103 -13.50 2.31 -5.75
N TRP A 104 -12.63 2.54 -4.77
CA TRP A 104 -12.29 1.61 -3.70
C TRP A 104 -12.48 2.25 -2.31
N PRO A 105 -13.74 2.55 -1.93
CA PRO A 105 -14.02 3.28 -0.68
C PRO A 105 -13.59 2.51 0.57
N LYS A 106 -13.75 1.18 0.62
CA LYS A 106 -13.36 0.39 1.80
C LYS A 106 -11.85 0.33 1.94
N LEU A 107 -11.13 0.14 0.83
CA LEU A 107 -9.68 0.16 0.80
C LEU A 107 -9.12 1.53 1.22
N ALA A 108 -9.69 2.62 0.71
CA ALA A 108 -9.28 3.96 1.09
C ALA A 108 -9.47 4.21 2.59
N GLY A 109 -10.63 3.83 3.15
CA GLY A 109 -10.90 3.95 4.58
C GLY A 109 -9.97 3.08 5.44
N TYR A 110 -9.76 1.83 5.03
CA TYR A 110 -8.87 0.89 5.69
C TYR A 110 -7.42 1.40 5.74
N VAL A 111 -6.85 1.81 4.60
CA VAL A 111 -5.48 2.33 4.53
C VAL A 111 -5.31 3.57 5.40
N ALA A 112 -6.27 4.50 5.34
CA ALA A 112 -6.26 5.70 6.18
C ALA A 112 -6.31 5.34 7.68
N GLY A 113 -7.16 4.39 8.07
CA GLY A 113 -7.27 3.92 9.45
C GLY A 113 -5.97 3.29 9.96
N VAL A 114 -5.36 2.39 9.19
CA VAL A 114 -4.10 1.73 9.58
C VAL A 114 -2.94 2.73 9.63
N HIS A 115 -2.83 3.63 8.66
CA HIS A 115 -1.77 4.67 8.63
C HIS A 115 -1.91 5.71 9.75
N ALA A 116 -3.12 5.92 10.29
CA ALA A 116 -3.34 6.80 11.44
C ALA A 116 -2.84 6.21 12.76
N ARG A 117 -2.56 4.91 12.84
CA ARG A 117 -2.02 4.27 14.05
C ARG A 117 -0.68 4.88 14.42
N PRO A 118 -0.38 5.13 15.72
CA PRO A 118 0.87 5.76 16.13
C PRO A 118 2.14 5.08 15.62
N SER A 119 2.10 3.74 15.48
CA SER A 119 3.21 2.94 14.96
C SER A 119 3.52 3.23 13.49
N PHE A 120 2.50 3.47 12.66
CA PHE A 120 2.67 3.84 11.25
C PHE A 120 2.93 5.33 11.11
N LYS A 121 2.09 6.16 11.73
CA LYS A 121 2.13 7.62 11.61
C LYS A 121 3.54 8.18 11.88
N ARG A 122 4.18 7.73 12.97
CA ARG A 122 5.54 8.18 13.32
C ARG A 122 6.58 7.83 12.25
N LEU A 123 6.51 6.62 11.69
CA LEU A 123 7.45 6.18 10.65
C LEU A 123 7.21 6.94 9.34
N ILE A 124 5.95 7.08 8.94
CA ILE A 124 5.57 7.82 7.73
C ILE A 124 6.05 9.27 7.83
N GLU A 125 5.87 9.93 8.98
CA GLU A 125 6.35 11.32 9.20
C GLU A 125 7.88 11.42 9.06
N ALA A 126 8.63 10.48 9.65
CA ALA A 126 10.08 10.44 9.53
C ALA A 126 10.54 10.18 8.09
N GLU A 127 9.88 9.27 7.39
CA GLU A 127 10.16 8.94 5.98
C GLU A 127 9.82 10.10 5.05
N THR A 128 8.67 10.77 5.23
CA THR A 128 8.30 11.96 4.46
C THR A 128 9.31 13.08 4.64
N ALA A 129 9.82 13.30 5.87
CA ALA A 129 10.89 14.26 6.10
C ALA A 129 12.20 13.87 5.39
N PHE A 130 12.52 12.57 5.35
CA PHE A 130 13.72 12.06 4.68
C PHE A 130 13.64 12.15 3.14
N PHE A 131 12.52 11.76 2.53
CA PHE A 131 12.33 11.84 1.08
C PHE A 131 12.06 13.27 0.59
N GLY A 132 11.62 14.17 1.48
CA GLY A 132 11.04 15.45 1.07
C GLY A 132 9.71 15.21 0.37
N THR A 133 8.79 16.17 0.41
CA THR A 133 7.58 16.09 -0.41
C THR A 133 8.00 15.93 -1.87
N ALA A 134 7.71 14.79 -2.49
CA ALA A 134 7.78 14.66 -3.94
C ALA A 134 6.90 15.77 -4.51
N ALA A 135 7.54 16.76 -5.13
CA ALA A 135 6.89 17.90 -5.77
C ALA A 135 6.12 17.46 -7.01
#